data_AF-A0A3N5G8I7-F1
#
_entry.id   AF-A0A3N5G8I7-F1
#
_cell.length_a   1.000
_cell.length_b   1.000
_cell.length_c   1.000
_cell.angle_alpha   90.00
_cell.angle_beta   90.00
_cell.angle_gamma   90.00
#
_symmetry.space_group_name_H-M   'P 1'
#
loop_
_entity.id
_entity.type
_entity.pdbx_description
1 polymer ?
#
loop_
_entity_poly.entity_id
_entity_poly.type
_entity_poly.pdbx_seq_one_letter_code
_entity_poly.pdbx_strand_id
1 'polypeptide(L)' 'MDYKDYYQVLGVSRNASADEIRAVYRKLAMKYHPDRN' A
#
# COMPACT_ATOMS: atom_id res chain seq x y z
N MET A 1 -10.57 -3.56 19.35
CA MET A 1 -10.65 -3.46 17.88
C MET A 1 -9.40 -2.74 17.43
N ASP A 2 -8.34 -3.50 17.12
CA ASP A 2 -7.12 -2.94 16.58
C ASP A 2 -7.40 -2.45 15.16
N TYR A 3 -7.62 -1.14 15.05
CA TYR A 3 -7.80 -0.49 13.77
C TYR A 3 -6.47 -0.56 13.02
N LYS A 4 -6.37 -1.48 12.05
CA LYS A 4 -5.22 -1.52 11.15
C LYS A 4 -5.21 -0.23 10.34
N ASP A 5 -4.22 0.62 10.59
CA ASP A 5 -4.07 1.87 9.86
C ASP A 5 -3.54 1.54 8.45
N TYR A 6 -4.45 1.20 7.54
CA TYR A 6 -4.12 0.76 6.17
C TYR A 6 -3.35 1.83 5.40
N TYR A 7 -3.57 3.10 5.70
CA TYR A 7 -2.82 4.22 5.13
C TYR A 7 -1.37 4.18 5.60
N GLN A 8 -1.13 3.89 6.88
CA GLN A 8 0.22 3.74 7.42
C GLN A 8 0.92 2.49 6.88
N VAL A 9 0.19 1.37 6.70
CA VAL A 9 0.72 0.13 6.09
C VAL A 9 1.12 0.36 4.63
N LEU A 10 0.30 1.08 3.89
CA LEU A 10 0.61 1.49 2.51
C LEU A 10 1.61 2.64 2.45
N GLY A 11 1.91 3.32 3.56
CA GLY A 11 2.80 4.48 3.59
C GLY A 11 2.26 5.72 2.88
N VAL A 12 0.94 5.85 2.78
CA VAL A 12 0.26 6.98 2.14
C VAL A 12 -0.44 7.87 3.17
N SER A 13 -0.70 9.12 2.81
CA SER A 13 -1.52 10.03 3.62
C SER A 13 -2.96 9.51 3.72
N ARG A 14 -3.68 9.84 4.81
CA ARG A 14 -5.13 9.57 4.93
C ARG A 14 -5.95 10.30 3.86
N ASN A 15 -5.41 11.39 3.31
CA ASN A 15 -6.00 12.18 2.24
C ASN A 15 -5.46 11.78 0.85
N ALA A 16 -4.71 10.67 0.74
CA ALA A 16 -4.15 10.23 -0.53
C ALA A 16 -5.26 9.92 -1.53
N SER A 17 -5.01 10.31 -2.78
CA SER A 17 -5.96 10.05 -3.87
C SER A 17 -5.97 8.55 -4.22
N ALA A 18 -7.06 8.08 -4.83
CA ALA A 18 -7.18 6.69 -5.26
C ALA A 18 -6.04 6.28 -6.22
N ASP A 19 -5.54 7.23 -7.02
CA ASP A 19 -4.41 6.99 -7.93
C ASP A 19 -3.08 6.76 -7.18
N GLU A 20 -2.79 7.57 -6.16
CA GLU A 20 -1.62 7.38 -5.29
C GLU A 20 -1.64 6.02 -4.60
N ILE A 21 -2.80 5.65 -4.03
CA ILE A 21 -3.00 4.36 -3.36
C ILE A 21 -2.69 3.22 -4.35
N ARG A 22 -3.18 3.33 -5.59
CA ARG A 22 -2.96 2.33 -6.64
C ARG A 22 -1.50 2.25 -7.06
N ALA A 23 -0.82 3.38 -7.19
CA ALA A 23 0.59 3.44 -7.54
C ALA A 23 1.47 2.77 -6.48
N VAL A 24 1.24 3.09 -5.20
CA VAL A 24 1.99 2.52 -4.09
C VAL A 24 1.70 1.03 -3.91
N TYR A 25 0.43 0.62 -4.04
CA TYR A 25 0.06 -0.79 -4.00
C TYR A 25 0.80 -1.62 -5.06
N ARG A 26 0.83 -1.17 -6.33
CA ARG A 26 1.56 -1.87 -7.39
C ARG A 26 3.05 -2.02 -7.07
N LYS A 27 3.68 -0.95 -6.57
CA LYS A 27 5.10 -0.96 -6.19
C LYS A 27 5.39 -1.96 -5.07
N LEU A 28 4.55 -1.99 -4.03
CA LEU A 28 4.68 -2.94 -2.92
C LEU A 28 4.40 -4.38 -3.38
N ALA A 29 3.36 -4.59 -4.17
CA ALA A 29 3.02 -5.90 -4.71
C ALA A 29 4.16 -6.48 -5.56
N MET A 30 4.83 -5.67 -6.37
CA MET A 30 6.00 -6.09 -7.16
C MET A 30 7.24 -6.38 -6.30
N LYS A 31 7.38 -5.73 -5.15
CA LYS A 31 8.51 -5.92 -4.23
C LYS A 31 8.35 -7.21 -3.40
N TYR A 32 7.13 -7.51 -2.99
CA TYR A 32 6.79 -8.68 -2.17
C TYR A 32 6.13 -9.79 -2.99
N HIS A 33 6.27 -9.75 -4.32
CA HIS A 33 5.66 -10.76 -5.18
C HIS A 33 6.34 -12.12 -4.92
N PRO A 34 5.58 -13.17 -4.57
CA PRO A 34 6.15 -14.47 -4.24
C PRO A 34 6.85 -15.12 -5.45
N ASP A 35 6.44 -14.76 -6.67
CA ASP A 35 7.02 -15.28 -7.91
C ASP A 35 8.41 -14.67 -8.25
N ARG A 36 8.84 -13.62 -7.54
CA ARG A 36 10.10 -12.92 -7.78
C ARG A 36 11.19 -13.23 -6.75
N ASN A 37 10.93 -14.08 -5.76
CA ASN A 37 11.86 -14.45 -4.68
C ASN A 37 12.06 -15.95 -4.58
#